data_AF-A0A254SW41-F1
#
_entry.id   AF-A0A254SW41-F1
#
_cell.length_a   1.000
_cell.length_b   1.000
_cell.length_c   1.000
_cell.angle_alpha   90.00
_cell.angle_beta   90.00
_cell.angle_gamma   90.00
#
_symmetry.space_group_name_H-M   'P 1'
#
loop_
_entity.id
_entity.type
_entity.pdbx_description
1 polymer ?
#
loop_
_entity_poly.entity_id
_entity_poly.type
_entity_poly.pdbx_seq_one_letter_code
_entity_poly.pdbx_strand_id
1 'polypeptide(L)'
;MSKPTLDSFGNMVEGTFTTRTVRGTIQPVTGEEAIAYQEGGRNTGVVKIYSSERLAARTQEGTEAIGYVKQGGFWYEITDELVFGNLPKITHWKYIACKVPAAQVPKGLQ
;
A
#
# COMPACT_ATOMS: atom_id res chain seq x y z
N MET A 1 -8.38 8.50 -8.10
CA MET A 1 -7.55 8.62 -9.31
C MET A 1 -6.10 8.65 -8.86
N SER A 2 -5.28 7.68 -9.28
CA SER A 2 -3.83 7.72 -9.11
C SER A 2 -3.31 9.00 -9.77
N LYS A 3 -2.63 9.87 -9.00
CA LYS A 3 -2.00 11.07 -9.57
C LYS A 3 -0.86 10.61 -10.49
N PRO A 4 -0.86 10.96 -11.79
CA PRO A 4 0.24 10.60 -12.66
C PRO A 4 1.51 11.33 -12.24
N THR A 5 2.65 10.63 -12.24
CA THR A 5 3.96 11.27 -12.19
C THR A 5 4.20 11.90 -13.56
N LEU A 6 4.45 13.21 -13.59
CA LEU A 6 4.68 13.97 -14.81
C LEU A 6 6.17 14.32 -14.92
N ASP A 7 6.73 14.30 -16.13
CA ASP A 7 8.07 14.87 -16.38
C ASP A 7 8.03 16.41 -16.38
N SER A 8 9.19 17.05 -16.56
CA SER A 8 9.31 18.51 -16.71
C SER A 8 8.56 19.10 -17.91
N PHE A 9 8.03 18.25 -18.79
CA PHE A 9 7.28 18.62 -20.00
C PHE A 9 5.78 18.30 -19.86
N GLY A 10 5.33 17.80 -18.69
CA GLY A 10 3.93 17.47 -18.43
C GLY A 10 3.48 16.13 -19.03
N ASN A 11 4.40 15.31 -19.54
CA ASN A 11 4.07 13.97 -20.03
C ASN A 11 3.94 12.99 -18.87
N MET A 12 3.01 12.05 -18.98
CA MET A 12 2.93 10.94 -18.04
C MET A 12 4.20 10.09 -18.17
N VAL A 13 4.95 9.98 -17.08
CA VAL A 13 6.09 9.06 -16.98
C VAL A 13 5.60 7.82 -16.25
N GLU A 14 5.63 6.68 -16.94
CA GLU A 14 5.51 5.39 -16.26
C GLU A 14 6.75 5.22 -15.38
N GLY A 15 6.56 5.25 -14.06
CA GLY A 15 7.65 5.05 -13.12
C GLY A 15 8.29 3.66 -13.27
N THR A 16 9.57 3.54 -12.94
CA THR A 16 10.26 2.25 -12.89
C THR A 16 9.70 1.41 -11.75
N PHE A 17 9.18 0.23 -12.07
CA PHE A 17 8.75 -0.74 -11.07
C PHE A 17 9.94 -1.55 -10.56
N THR A 18 10.03 -1.72 -9.25
CA THR A 18 10.92 -2.71 -8.64
C THR A 18 10.06 -3.71 -7.87
N THR A 19 10.34 -4.99 -8.07
CA THR A 19 9.59 -6.08 -7.44
C THR A 19 10.51 -6.94 -6.60
N ARG A 20 10.06 -7.29 -5.40
CA ARG A 20 10.74 -8.28 -4.54
C ARG A 20 9.72 -9.08 -3.75
N THR A 21 10.13 -10.25 -3.27
CA THR A 21 9.35 -11.07 -2.34
C THR A 21 9.87 -10.85 -0.93
N VAL A 22 8.97 -10.57 0.00
CA VAL A 22 9.30 -10.36 1.42
C VAL A 22 8.51 -11.32 2.29
N ARG A 23 9.03 -11.62 3.48
CA ARG A 23 8.27 -12.36 4.49
C ARG A 23 7.33 -11.40 5.20
N GLY A 24 6.06 -11.77 5.31
CA GLY A 24 5.08 -10.95 6.00
C GLY A 24 3.78 -11.66 6.30
N THR A 25 2.87 -10.95 6.95
CA THR A 25 1.50 -11.37 7.22
C THR A 25 0.55 -10.26 6.77
N ILE A 26 -0.56 -10.65 6.15
CA ILE A 26 -1.65 -9.74 5.79
C ILE A 26 -2.84 -10.12 6.67
N GLN A 27 -3.29 -9.18 7.48
CA GLN A 27 -4.43 -9.36 8.39
C GLN A 27 -5.57 -8.45 7.93
N PRO A 28 -6.78 -8.98 7.68
CA PRO A 28 -7.93 -8.13 7.41
C PRO A 28 -8.25 -7.27 8.63
N VAL A 29 -8.56 -5.99 8.39
CA VAL A 29 -9.07 -5.10 9.44
C VAL A 29 -10.59 -5.23 9.45
N THR A 30 -11.13 -5.72 10.56
CA THR A 30 -12.57 -5.95 10.76
C THR A 30 -13.04 -5.19 12.00
N GLY A 31 -14.23 -4.56 11.95
CA GLY A 31 -14.83 -3.89 13.11
C GLY A 31 -14.62 -2.36 13.14
N GLU A 32 -14.59 -1.76 14.34
CA GLU A 32 -14.52 -0.30 14.54
C GLU A 32 -13.28 0.36 13.91
N GLU A 33 -12.14 -0.34 13.87
CA GLU A 33 -10.91 0.15 13.22
C GLU A 33 -11.14 0.43 11.73
N ALA A 34 -11.99 -0.35 11.05
CA ALA A 34 -12.32 -0.14 9.65
C ALA A 34 -13.16 1.13 9.42
N ILE A 35 -13.88 1.60 10.44
CA ILE A 35 -14.72 2.81 10.38
C ILE A 35 -13.85 4.06 10.29
N ALA A 36 -12.67 4.07 10.93
CA ALA A 36 -11.73 5.19 10.89
C ALA A 36 -11.06 5.38 9.53
N TYR A 37 -10.95 4.31 8.72
CA TYR A 37 -10.30 4.33 7.40
C TYR A 37 -11.30 4.53 6.24
N GLN A 38 -12.37 5.30 6.49
CA GLN A 38 -13.53 5.50 5.61
C GLN A 38 -13.24 5.99 4.18
N GLU A 39 -12.02 6.42 3.87
CA GLU A 39 -11.59 6.76 2.50
C GLU A 39 -11.31 5.53 1.63
N GLY A 40 -11.11 4.35 2.23
CA GLY A 40 -10.96 3.07 1.53
C GLY A 40 -12.29 2.34 1.41
N GLY A 41 -12.77 2.17 0.17
CA GLY A 41 -13.99 1.45 -0.23
C GLY A 41 -14.63 0.55 0.84
N ARG A 42 -15.73 1.02 1.41
CA ARG A 42 -16.48 0.54 2.59
C ARG A 42 -16.81 -0.95 2.72
N ASN A 43 -16.47 -1.84 1.77
CA ASN A 43 -16.98 -3.21 1.79
C ASN A 43 -16.02 -4.36 1.43
N THR A 44 -14.73 -4.16 1.08
CA THR A 44 -13.94 -5.33 0.57
C THR A 44 -12.44 -5.47 0.88
N GLY A 45 -11.75 -4.64 1.68
CA GLY A 45 -10.40 -5.07 2.10
C GLY A 45 -9.41 -4.00 2.49
N VAL A 46 -9.66 -3.30 3.60
CA VAL A 46 -8.56 -2.71 4.36
C VAL A 46 -7.84 -3.84 5.10
N VAL A 47 -6.51 -3.84 5.02
CA VAL A 47 -5.66 -4.85 5.65
C VAL A 47 -4.52 -4.17 6.40
N LYS A 48 -4.08 -4.80 7.49
CA LYS A 48 -2.81 -4.52 8.13
C LYS A 48 -1.76 -5.44 7.51
N ILE A 49 -0.64 -4.87 7.08
CA ILE A 49 0.51 -5.62 6.56
C ILE A 49 1.64 -5.55 7.56
N TYR A 50 2.14 -6.73 7.94
CA TYR A 50 3.32 -6.90 8.77
C TYR A 50 4.44 -7.43 7.90
N SER A 51 5.56 -6.72 7.78
CA SER A 51 6.67 -7.07 6.88
C SER A 51 7.99 -7.17 7.63
N SER A 52 8.82 -8.15 7.27
CA SER A 52 10.20 -8.24 7.79
C SER A 52 11.12 -7.11 7.28
N GLU A 53 10.72 -6.45 6.19
CA GLU A 53 11.49 -5.38 5.55
C GLU A 53 10.64 -4.13 5.36
N ARG A 54 11.30 -2.96 5.34
CA ARG A 54 10.61 -1.69 5.08
C ARG A 54 10.10 -1.66 3.65
N LEU A 55 8.81 -1.42 3.47
CA LEU A 55 8.14 -1.27 2.18
C LEU A 55 7.92 0.21 1.87
N ALA A 56 7.82 0.53 0.57
CA ALA A 56 7.39 1.85 0.14
C ALA A 56 5.93 2.07 0.57
N ALA A 57 5.62 3.22 1.14
CA ALA A 57 4.28 3.61 1.55
C ALA A 57 3.96 4.97 0.95
N ARG A 58 2.68 5.22 0.68
CA ARG A 58 2.26 6.55 0.23
C ARG A 58 2.51 7.57 1.34
N THR A 59 3.35 8.58 1.06
CA THR A 59 3.50 9.73 1.96
C THR A 59 2.47 10.82 1.62
N GLN A 60 2.05 11.60 2.62
CA GLN A 60 1.10 12.69 2.44
C GLN A 60 1.61 13.76 1.44
N GLU A 61 2.93 13.91 1.33
CA GLU A 61 3.57 14.87 0.42
C GLU A 61 3.65 14.37 -1.04
N GLY A 62 3.39 13.08 -1.29
CA GLY A 62 3.38 12.51 -2.64
C GLY A 62 4.76 12.39 -3.30
N THR A 63 5.83 12.63 -2.53
CA THR A 63 7.23 12.59 -2.98
C THR A 63 7.85 11.19 -2.93
N GLU A 64 7.29 10.26 -2.15
CA GLU A 64 7.78 8.88 -2.05
C GLU A 64 7.00 7.90 -2.95
N ALA A 65 7.66 6.79 -3.30
CA ALA A 65 7.11 5.74 -4.16
C ALA A 65 5.85 5.11 -3.56
N ILE A 66 4.84 4.85 -4.40
CA ILE A 66 3.62 4.12 -4.01
C ILE A 66 3.95 2.62 -3.97
N GLY A 67 3.80 1.99 -2.80
CA GLY A 67 3.99 0.55 -2.65
C GLY A 67 2.72 -0.25 -2.89
N TYR A 68 2.88 -1.41 -3.52
CA TYR A 68 1.82 -2.39 -3.72
C TYR A 68 2.26 -3.77 -3.23
N VAL A 69 1.32 -4.56 -2.70
CA VAL A 69 1.54 -5.94 -2.27
C VAL A 69 0.56 -6.86 -2.97
N LYS A 70 1.05 -7.99 -3.51
CA LYS A 70 0.23 -9.05 -4.11
C LYS A 70 0.18 -10.27 -3.19
N GLN A 71 -1.00 -10.75 -2.87
CA GLN A 71 -1.18 -11.99 -2.09
C GLN A 71 -2.53 -12.63 -2.43
N GLY A 72 -2.54 -13.96 -2.61
CA GLY A 72 -3.77 -14.70 -2.90
C GLY A 72 -4.50 -14.24 -4.17
N GLY A 73 -3.77 -13.73 -5.17
CA GLY A 73 -4.35 -13.19 -6.41
C GLY A 73 -4.90 -11.77 -6.29
N PHE A 74 -4.85 -11.15 -5.11
CA PHE A 74 -5.31 -9.78 -4.88
C PHE A 74 -4.15 -8.81 -4.73
N TRP A 75 -4.37 -7.58 -5.19
CA TRP A 75 -3.45 -6.45 -5.03
C TRP A 75 -3.92 -5.52 -3.91
N TYR A 76 -2.98 -5.00 -3.15
CA TYR A 76 -3.21 -4.04 -2.07
C TYR A 76 -2.26 -2.86 -2.23
N GLU A 77 -2.78 -1.62 -2.23
CA GLU A 77 -1.99 -0.39 -2.23
C GLU A 77 -1.67 0.00 -0.78
N ILE A 78 -0.40 0.25 -0.47
CA ILE A 78 0.03 0.68 0.86
C ILE A 78 -0.27 2.17 1.02
N THR A 79 -1.23 2.48 1.90
CA THR A 79 -1.71 3.84 2.12
C THR A 79 -1.04 4.55 3.28
N ASP A 80 -0.50 3.80 4.25
CA ASP A 80 0.12 4.41 5.44
C ASP A 80 1.15 3.47 6.12
N GLU A 81 2.18 4.04 6.74
CA GLU A 81 3.17 3.37 7.58
C GLU A 81 2.86 3.66 9.06
N LEU A 82 2.62 2.62 9.86
CA LEU A 82 2.27 2.76 11.29
C LEU A 82 3.53 2.84 12.16
N VAL A 83 4.19 3.99 12.15
CA VAL A 83 5.48 4.25 12.83
C VAL A 83 5.44 3.94 14.33
N PHE A 84 4.37 4.35 15.04
CA PHE A 84 4.21 4.13 16.48
C PHE A 84 3.88 2.67 16.85
N GLY A 85 3.65 1.81 15.86
CA GLY A 85 3.44 0.38 16.07
C GLY A 85 4.72 -0.42 16.24
N ASN A 86 5.90 0.17 16.04
CA ASN A 86 7.21 -0.48 16.14
C ASN A 86 7.82 -0.22 17.54
N LEU A 87 7.21 -0.79 18.57
CA LEU A 87 7.76 -0.81 19.93
C LEU A 87 9.18 -1.44 19.92
N PRO A 88 10.05 -1.17 20.90
CA PRO A 88 11.46 -1.63 20.90
C PRO A 88 11.67 -3.15 20.79
N LYS A 89 10.61 -3.97 20.90
CA LYS A 89 10.64 -5.44 20.73
C LYS A 89 9.95 -5.93 19.45
N ILE A 90 9.45 -5.02 18.62
CA ILE A 90 8.74 -5.33 17.39
C ILE A 90 9.74 -5.27 16.24
N THR A 91 10.06 -6.43 15.69
CA THR A 91 11.07 -6.62 14.64
C THR A 91 10.50 -6.55 13.23
N HIS A 92 9.25 -6.10 13.08
CA HIS A 92 8.55 -6.04 11.80
C HIS A 92 7.95 -4.66 11.58
N TRP A 93 7.86 -4.26 10.32
CA TRP A 93 7.21 -3.03 9.88
C TRP A 93 5.71 -3.23 9.74
N LYS A 94 4.94 -2.19 10.04
CA LYS A 94 3.48 -2.23 10.04
C LYS A 94 2.91 -1.19 9.08
N TYR A 95 1.93 -1.61 8.29
CA TYR A 95 1.30 -0.76 7.29
C TYR A 95 -0.22 -0.92 7.29
N ILE A 96 -0.91 0.11 6.81
CA ILE A 96 -2.29 0.02 6.35
C ILE A 96 -2.28 -0.05 4.82
N ALA A 97 -3.05 -0.97 4.27
CA ALA A 97 -3.21 -1.10 2.84
C ALA A 97 -4.66 -1.37 2.45
N CYS A 98 -5.04 -0.95 1.24
CA CYS A 98 -6.38 -1.09 0.70
C CYS A 98 -6.36 -1.99 -0.53
N LYS A 99 -7.29 -2.94 -0.59
CA LYS A 99 -7.49 -3.81 -1.76
C LYS A 99 -7.78 -2.97 -3.01
N VAL A 100 -7.01 -3.19 -4.06
CA VAL A 100 -7.15 -2.52 -5.34
C VAL A 100 -8.08 -3.35 -6.25
N PRO A 101 -9.19 -2.78 -6.76
CA PRO A 101 -10.00 -3.44 -7.78
C PRO A 101 -9.16 -3.79 -9.01
N ALA A 102 -9.41 -4.95 -9.65
CA ALA A 102 -8.61 -5.43 -10.79
C ALA A 102 -8.49 -4.38 -11.93
N ALA A 103 -9.56 -3.64 -12.21
CA ALA A 103 -9.59 -2.58 -13.21
C ALA A 103 -8.73 -1.34 -12.86
N GLN A 104 -8.30 -1.21 -11.61
CA GLN A 104 -7.52 -0.08 -11.10
C GLN A 104 -6.07 -0.47 -10.77
N VAL A 105 -5.70 -1.74 -10.94
CA VAL A 105 -4.31 -2.19 -10.79
C VAL A 105 -3.46 -1.52 -11.88
N PRO A 106 -2.34 -0.84 -11.52
CA PRO A 106 -1.45 -0.23 -12.49
C PRO A 106 -1.03 -1.23 -13.58
N LYS A 107 -1.02 -0.81 -14.85
CA LYS A 107 -0.73 -1.70 -15.99
C LYS A 107 0.60 -2.45 -15.86
N GLY A 108 1.63 -1.80 -15.30
CA GLY A 108 2.94 -2.43 -15.06
C GLY A 108 2.95 -3.50 -13.96
N LEU A 109 1.83 -3.69 -13.25
CA LEU A 109 1.64 -4.72 -12.21
C LEU A 109 0.60 -5.80 -12.60
N GLN A 110 -0.02 -5.69 -13.78
CA GLN A 110 -0.96 -6.70 -14.29
C GLN A 110 -0.19 -7.92 -14.82
#